data_AF-A0A4R2IS13-F1
#
_entry.id   AF-A0A4R2IS13-F1
#
_cell.length_a   1.000
_cell.length_b   1.000
_cell.length_c   1.000
_cell.angle_alpha   90.00
_cell.angle_beta   90.00
_cell.angle_gamma   90.00
#
_symmetry.space_group_name_H-M   'P 1'
#
loop_
_entity.id
_entity.type
_entity.pdbx_description
1 polymer ?
#
loop_
_entity_poly.entity_id
_entity_poly.type
_entity_poly.pdbx_seq_one_letter_code
_entity_poly.pdbx_strand_id
1 'polypeptide(L)'
;MAPYLAAVRNYWSLLPAIAVIVGLILLYAIPTLINPQWTSSILALFRQFPDASLELAEASAKAAGPKAESRQPVAVGAYAGQPQHAGVPPEQPPADAEPTRAEQAAGVLGPQQIKSRRMLAIFMVCAAVALIGFNVVLNREANGCYEAAKAWGAIDGKADKDPCVNKIYGSFFGDGSGEAFETKQQPVVAYQLVRGKKPTYLRWIQNAPKYDESDLLIGTSMECNLDLKVKEEADRISVLIDSDSPCPPSDDISLTAVKLKKPLGDREIVTVGDKPVKEINPDVDSWPTVLKKLVTGG
;
A
#
# COMPACT_ATOMS: atom_id res chain seq x y z
N MET A 1 -9.34 -14.29 4.14
CA MET A 1 -7.98 -14.00 3.63
C MET A 1 -7.40 -12.74 4.29
N ALA A 2 -7.34 -12.68 5.63
CA ALA A 2 -6.99 -11.46 6.38
C ALA A 2 -5.52 -11.29 6.86
N PRO A 3 -4.61 -12.27 6.86
CA PRO A 3 -3.29 -12.09 7.51
C PRO A 3 -2.31 -11.21 6.70
N TYR A 4 -2.56 -10.96 5.42
CA TYR A 4 -1.64 -10.19 4.57
C TYR A 4 -1.78 -8.66 4.70
N LEU A 5 -2.85 -8.17 5.32
CA LEU A 5 -3.09 -6.72 5.48
C LEU A 5 -2.50 -6.16 6.79
N ALA A 6 -1.95 -6.99 7.68
CA ALA A 6 -1.24 -6.48 8.85
C ALA A 6 0.14 -5.89 8.49
N ALA A 7 0.82 -6.41 7.47
CA ALA A 7 2.11 -5.89 6.99
C ALA A 7 1.99 -4.54 6.25
N VAL A 8 0.77 -4.19 5.86
CA VAL A 8 0.36 -2.95 5.19
C VAL A 8 0.25 -1.79 6.21
N ARG A 9 0.18 -2.08 7.52
CA ARG A 9 -0.05 -1.09 8.61
C ARG A 9 1.04 -0.05 8.80
N ASN A 10 2.23 -0.23 8.24
CA ASN A 10 3.35 0.68 8.44
C ASN A 10 3.93 1.19 7.13
N TYR A 11 3.08 1.57 6.16
CA TYR A 11 3.54 2.24 4.95
C TYR A 11 4.30 3.54 5.23
N TRP A 12 3.99 4.21 6.34
CA TRP A 12 4.79 5.32 6.84
C TRP A 12 6.23 4.89 7.22
N SER A 13 6.45 3.69 7.77
CA SER A 13 7.81 3.17 7.95
C SER A 13 8.51 2.77 6.65
N LEU A 14 7.75 2.47 5.60
CA LEU A 14 8.31 2.15 4.28
C LEU A 14 8.64 3.40 3.47
N LEU A 15 8.05 4.57 3.80
CA LEU A 15 8.34 5.83 3.10
C LEU A 15 9.83 6.19 3.11
N PRO A 16 10.56 6.12 4.24
CA PRO A 16 12.01 6.33 4.24
C PRO A 16 12.76 5.37 3.33
N ALA A 17 12.41 4.07 3.35
CA ALA A 17 13.05 3.07 2.50
C ALA A 17 12.77 3.32 1.01
N ILE A 18 11.52 3.65 0.66
CA ILE A 18 11.13 3.99 -0.72
C ILE A 18 11.83 5.27 -1.17
N ALA A 19 11.92 6.29 -0.32
CA ALA A 19 12.64 7.52 -0.63
C ALA A 19 14.12 7.27 -0.91
N VAL A 20 14.77 6.39 -0.11
CA VAL A 20 16.16 5.96 -0.36
C VAL A 20 16.27 5.23 -1.70
N ILE A 21 15.40 4.25 -1.97
CA ILE A 21 15.41 3.48 -3.22
C ILE A 21 15.22 4.39 -4.43
N VAL A 22 14.21 5.27 -4.40
CA VAL A 22 13.95 6.26 -5.45
C VAL A 22 15.15 7.20 -5.61
N GLY A 23 15.72 7.69 -4.51
CA GLY A 23 16.91 8.53 -4.53
C GLY A 23 18.09 7.85 -5.21
N LEU A 24 18.37 6.59 -4.88
CA LEU A 24 19.43 5.79 -5.51
C LEU A 24 19.16 5.55 -7.00
N ILE A 25 17.90 5.26 -7.37
CA ILE A 25 17.49 5.11 -8.77
C ILE A 25 17.75 6.40 -9.55
N LEU A 26 17.32 7.55 -9.02
CA LEU A 26 17.51 8.84 -9.69
C LEU A 26 19.00 9.21 -9.78
N LEU A 27 19.76 8.96 -8.72
CA LEU A 27 21.20 9.18 -8.67
C LEU A 27 21.96 8.34 -9.71
N TYR A 28 21.48 7.13 -10.03
CA TYR A 28 22.04 6.31 -11.10
C TYR A 28 21.52 6.70 -12.50
N ALA A 29 20.21 6.89 -12.63
CA ALA A 29 19.53 7.04 -13.91
C ALA A 29 19.79 8.41 -14.55
N ILE A 30 19.78 9.50 -13.77
CA ILE A 30 19.97 10.86 -14.32
C ILE A 30 21.35 11.00 -14.98
N PRO A 31 22.48 10.64 -14.32
CA PRO A 31 23.79 10.68 -14.97
C PRO A 31 23.87 9.75 -16.18
N THR A 32 23.25 8.57 -16.11
CA THR A 32 23.24 7.60 -17.24
C THR A 32 22.51 8.15 -18.46
N LEU A 33 21.45 8.93 -18.27
CA LEU A 33 20.71 9.57 -19.36
C LEU A 33 21.51 10.73 -19.99
N ILE A 34 22.12 11.58 -19.16
CA ILE A 34 22.93 12.73 -19.61
C ILE A 34 24.20 12.25 -20.31
N ASN A 35 24.99 11.41 -19.64
CA ASN A 35 26.24 10.87 -20.16
C ASN A 35 26.51 9.44 -19.66
N PRO A 36 26.22 8.40 -20.46
CA PRO A 36 26.38 7.01 -20.05
C PRO A 36 27.84 6.57 -19.84
N GLN A 37 28.83 7.37 -20.29
CA GLN A 37 30.25 7.06 -20.08
C GLN A 37 30.66 7.30 -18.62
N TRP A 38 30.05 8.29 -17.93
CA TRP A 38 30.38 8.60 -16.53
C TRP A 38 30.11 7.43 -15.58
N THR A 39 29.02 6.68 -15.82
CA THR A 39 28.70 5.51 -14.98
C THR A 39 29.62 4.32 -15.24
N SER A 40 30.17 4.18 -16.45
CA SER A 40 31.21 3.18 -16.72
C SER A 40 32.49 3.47 -15.94
N SER A 41 32.94 4.72 -15.89
CA SER A 41 34.16 5.10 -15.16
C SER A 41 34.02 4.85 -13.66
N ILE A 42 32.87 5.19 -13.08
CA ILE A 42 32.59 4.94 -11.65
C ILE A 42 32.52 3.44 -11.35
N LEU A 43 31.82 2.65 -12.17
CA LEU A 43 31.77 1.19 -11.97
C LEU A 43 33.12 0.51 -12.20
N ALA A 44 33.95 1.03 -13.10
CA ALA A 44 35.32 0.57 -13.32
C ALA A 44 36.21 0.83 -12.09
N LEU A 45 36.05 1.98 -11.42
CA LEU A 45 36.73 2.28 -10.15
C LEU A 45 36.38 1.27 -9.04
N PHE A 46 35.11 0.85 -8.92
CA PHE A 46 34.73 -0.18 -7.93
C PHE A 46 35.24 -1.58 -8.29
N ARG A 47 35.43 -1.88 -9.57
CA ARG A 47 36.06 -3.14 -10.03
C ARG A 47 37.57 -3.19 -9.84
N GLN A 48 38.23 -2.10 -9.47
CA GLN A 48 39.66 -2.07 -9.18
C GLN A 48 40.00 -2.44 -7.73
N PHE A 49 39.00 -2.65 -6.85
CA PHE A 49 39.21 -3.09 -5.46
C PHE A 49 38.79 -4.55 -5.10
N PRO A 50 38.75 -5.55 -6.01
CA PRO A 50 38.42 -6.93 -5.61
C PRO A 50 39.53 -7.55 -4.74
N ASP A 51 40.78 -7.17 -4.96
CA ASP A 51 41.93 -7.83 -4.34
C ASP A 51 42.10 -7.48 -2.85
N ALA A 52 41.64 -6.30 -2.42
CA ALA A 52 41.67 -5.92 -1.00
C ALA A 52 40.76 -6.81 -0.15
N SER A 53 39.68 -7.36 -0.73
CA SER A 53 38.77 -8.29 -0.03
C SER A 53 39.35 -9.71 0.05
N LEU A 54 40.13 -10.12 -0.96
CA LEU A 54 40.86 -11.40 -0.98
C LEU A 54 42.04 -11.38 0.01
N GLU A 55 42.81 -10.28 0.07
CA GLU A 55 43.87 -10.13 1.05
C GLU A 55 43.33 -10.08 2.50
N LEU A 56 42.17 -9.44 2.73
CA LEU A 56 41.53 -9.47 4.06
C LEU A 56 41.01 -10.86 4.43
N ALA A 57 40.45 -11.60 3.47
CA ALA A 57 39.99 -12.97 3.66
C ALA A 57 41.18 -13.92 3.93
N GLU A 58 42.29 -13.74 3.23
CA GLU A 58 43.52 -14.53 3.44
C GLU A 58 44.21 -14.18 4.76
N ALA A 59 44.24 -12.89 5.13
CA ALA A 59 44.75 -12.44 6.43
C ALA A 59 43.88 -12.97 7.59
N SER A 60 42.55 -13.00 7.41
CA SER A 60 41.61 -13.58 8.39
C SER A 60 41.77 -15.09 8.51
N ALA A 61 42.03 -15.79 7.40
CA ALA A 61 42.33 -17.23 7.39
C ALA A 61 43.68 -17.57 8.03
N LYS A 62 44.69 -16.69 7.90
CA LYS A 62 45.99 -16.84 8.60
C LYS A 62 45.92 -16.52 10.09
N ALA A 63 45.06 -15.59 10.51
CA ALA A 63 44.86 -15.24 11.92
C ALA A 63 44.08 -16.33 12.69
N ALA A 64 43.24 -17.11 12.00
CA ALA A 64 42.62 -18.31 12.53
C ALA A 64 43.64 -19.47 12.53
N GLY A 65 44.54 -19.47 13.51
CA GLY A 65 45.56 -20.51 13.67
C GLY A 65 44.99 -21.95 13.71
N PRO A 66 45.85 -22.98 13.56
CA PRO A 66 45.42 -24.35 13.32
C PRO A 66 44.80 -24.95 14.59
N LYS A 67 43.48 -24.91 14.69
CA LYS A 67 42.73 -25.76 15.62
C LYS A 67 41.47 -26.31 14.96
N ALA A 68 41.33 -27.62 15.12
CA ALA A 68 40.13 -28.44 14.96
C ALA A 68 39.72 -28.82 13.52
N GLU A 69 40.33 -29.91 13.05
CA GLU A 69 39.66 -31.20 12.92
C GLU A 69 38.27 -31.24 12.26
N SER A 70 38.30 -31.60 10.98
CA SER A 70 37.38 -32.45 10.23
C SER A 70 35.87 -32.39 10.53
N ARG A 71 35.12 -31.72 9.64
CA ARG A 71 33.94 -32.31 9.01
C ARG A 71 33.90 -31.95 7.52
N GLN A 72 34.08 -32.97 6.69
CA GLN A 72 33.87 -32.91 5.23
C GLN A 72 32.41 -32.53 4.93
N PRO A 73 32.13 -31.54 4.06
CA PRO A 73 30.90 -31.54 3.30
C PRO A 73 31.01 -32.51 2.12
N VAL A 74 30.07 -33.45 2.07
CA VAL A 74 29.85 -34.38 0.96
C VAL A 74 29.57 -33.56 -0.31
N ALA A 75 30.48 -33.62 -1.28
CA ALA A 75 30.26 -33.10 -2.61
C ALA A 75 29.36 -34.07 -3.40
N VAL A 76 28.13 -33.64 -3.71
CA VAL A 76 27.26 -34.27 -4.70
C VAL A 76 27.11 -33.30 -5.86
N GLY A 77 27.60 -33.68 -7.04
CA GLY A 77 27.44 -32.89 -8.24
C GLY A 77 28.44 -33.24 -9.33
N ALA A 78 28.43 -34.48 -9.79
CA ALA A 78 29.17 -34.92 -10.97
C ALA A 78 28.67 -34.19 -12.22
N TYR A 79 29.49 -33.32 -12.81
CA TYR A 79 29.37 -32.94 -14.21
C TYR A 79 30.24 -33.89 -15.04
N ALA A 80 29.58 -34.80 -15.73
CA ALA A 80 30.18 -35.72 -16.67
C ALA A 80 30.48 -35.01 -18.00
N GLY A 81 31.70 -35.22 -18.50
CA GLY A 81 31.99 -35.34 -19.94
C GLY A 81 32.19 -34.05 -20.72
N GLN A 82 33.44 -33.54 -20.73
CA GLN A 82 33.94 -32.76 -21.86
C GLN A 82 35.10 -33.54 -22.50
N PRO A 83 35.03 -33.87 -23.80
CA PRO A 83 36.09 -34.61 -24.47
C PRO A 83 37.35 -33.74 -24.59
N GLN A 84 38.47 -34.29 -24.13
CA GLN A 84 39.80 -33.73 -24.33
C GLN A 84 40.13 -33.83 -25.82
N HIS A 85 40.03 -32.72 -26.55
CA HIS A 85 40.68 -32.59 -27.85
C HIS A 85 42.18 -32.40 -27.62
N ALA A 86 42.93 -33.42 -28.01
CA ALA A 86 44.37 -33.44 -28.04
C ALA A 86 44.92 -32.40 -29.04
N GLY A 87 45.93 -31.65 -28.60
CA GLY A 87 47.07 -31.23 -29.41
C GLY A 87 46.79 -30.33 -30.62
N VAL A 88 46.60 -29.03 -30.37
CA VAL A 88 47.04 -27.99 -31.30
C VAL A 88 48.12 -27.18 -30.57
N PRO A 89 49.33 -26.98 -31.14
CA PRO A 89 50.35 -26.13 -30.55
C PRO A 89 49.79 -24.73 -30.33
N PRO A 90 50.25 -23.97 -29.32
CA PRO A 90 49.85 -22.58 -29.18
C PRO A 90 50.37 -21.82 -30.40
N GLU A 91 49.48 -21.53 -31.34
CA GLU A 91 49.74 -20.61 -32.44
C GLU A 91 50.02 -19.25 -31.79
N GLN A 92 51.29 -18.85 -31.82
CA GLN A 92 51.70 -17.54 -31.34
C GLN A 92 50.86 -16.51 -32.10
N PRO A 93 50.14 -15.62 -31.39
CA PRO A 93 49.41 -14.57 -32.06
C PRO A 93 50.40 -13.74 -32.89
N PRO A 94 50.04 -13.36 -34.12
CA PRO A 94 50.92 -12.57 -34.98
C PRO A 94 51.36 -11.30 -34.24
N ALA A 95 52.65 -11.02 -34.28
CA ALA A 95 53.31 -9.91 -33.59
C ALA A 95 52.84 -8.51 -34.05
N ASP A 96 51.98 -8.47 -35.08
CA ASP A 96 51.47 -7.26 -35.71
C ASP A 96 49.96 -7.09 -35.53
N ALA A 97 49.34 -7.80 -34.58
CA ALA A 97 47.99 -7.47 -34.14
C ALA A 97 48.00 -6.08 -33.49
N GLU A 98 47.63 -5.08 -34.29
CA GLU A 98 47.53 -3.67 -33.90
C GLU A 98 47.01 -3.47 -32.46
N PRO A 99 47.54 -2.50 -31.71
CA PRO A 99 47.07 -2.16 -30.36
C PRO A 99 45.61 -1.66 -30.32
N THR A 100 44.95 -1.50 -31.46
CA THR A 100 43.57 -1.03 -31.59
C THR A 100 42.53 -1.90 -30.88
N ARG A 101 42.82 -3.20 -30.62
CA ARG A 101 41.91 -4.06 -29.85
C ARG A 101 42.13 -4.02 -28.33
N ALA A 102 43.34 -3.68 -27.89
CA ALA A 102 43.67 -3.57 -26.46
C ALA A 102 43.35 -2.17 -25.91
N GLU A 103 43.41 -1.11 -26.73
CA GLU A 103 42.94 0.24 -26.34
C GLU A 103 41.41 0.37 -26.34
N GLN A 104 40.68 -0.54 -26.99
CA GLN A 104 39.22 -0.65 -26.81
C GLN A 104 38.81 -1.23 -25.45
N ALA A 105 39.77 -1.71 -24.63
CA ALA A 105 39.48 -2.54 -23.46
C ALA A 105 39.18 -1.80 -22.16
N ALA A 106 39.17 -0.46 -22.11
CA ALA A 106 38.86 0.25 -20.88
C ALA A 106 38.09 1.56 -21.10
N GLY A 107 36.78 1.45 -21.33
CA GLY A 107 35.87 2.50 -20.86
C GLY A 107 34.96 3.16 -21.88
N VAL A 108 35.15 2.99 -23.19
CA VAL A 108 34.25 3.58 -24.20
C VAL A 108 33.14 2.61 -24.55
N LEU A 109 31.92 2.90 -24.08
CA LEU A 109 30.74 2.10 -24.43
C LEU A 109 30.42 2.17 -25.93
N GLY A 110 30.14 1.02 -26.53
CA GLY A 110 29.64 0.96 -27.91
C GLY A 110 28.22 1.54 -28.05
N PRO A 111 27.78 1.95 -29.25
CA PRO A 111 26.46 2.57 -29.47
C PRO A 111 25.28 1.72 -28.98
N GLN A 112 25.35 0.39 -29.15
CA GLN A 112 24.34 -0.54 -28.68
C GLN A 112 24.29 -0.62 -27.14
N GLN A 113 25.45 -0.56 -26.49
CA GLN A 113 25.55 -0.54 -25.02
C GLN A 113 25.00 0.77 -24.45
N ILE A 114 25.28 1.91 -25.10
CA ILE A 114 24.70 3.21 -24.76
C ILE A 114 23.17 3.17 -24.86
N LYS A 115 22.63 2.65 -25.95
CA LYS A 115 21.17 2.52 -26.15
C LYS A 115 20.53 1.63 -25.09
N SER A 116 21.15 0.47 -24.79
CA SER A 116 20.68 -0.45 -23.76
C SER A 116 20.66 0.18 -22.37
N ARG A 117 21.73 0.87 -21.98
CA ARG A 117 21.82 1.56 -20.68
C ARG A 117 20.81 2.70 -20.54
N ARG A 118 20.57 3.45 -21.61
CA ARG A 118 19.53 4.49 -21.63
C ARG A 118 18.13 3.88 -21.47
N MET A 119 17.84 2.77 -22.16
CA MET A 119 16.56 2.08 -21.96
C MET A 119 16.40 1.55 -20.53
N LEU A 120 17.46 0.99 -19.94
CA LEU A 120 17.44 0.56 -18.54
C LEU A 120 17.20 1.73 -17.58
N ALA A 121 17.88 2.87 -17.78
CA ALA A 121 17.70 4.06 -16.96
C ALA A 121 16.27 4.61 -17.06
N ILE A 122 15.68 4.68 -18.26
CA ILE A 122 14.28 5.06 -18.46
C ILE A 122 13.36 4.09 -17.70
N PHE A 123 13.56 2.79 -17.86
CA PHE A 123 12.77 1.77 -17.17
C PHE A 123 12.84 1.93 -15.64
N MET A 124 14.04 2.16 -15.09
CA MET A 124 14.22 2.40 -13.66
C MET A 124 13.48 3.65 -13.17
N VAL A 125 13.51 4.75 -13.93
CA VAL A 125 12.75 5.96 -13.60
C VAL A 125 11.25 5.67 -13.62
N CYS A 126 10.74 4.97 -14.64
CA CYS A 126 9.34 4.57 -14.69
C CYS A 126 8.96 3.67 -13.51
N ALA A 127 9.81 2.72 -13.13
CA ALA A 127 9.59 1.85 -11.96
C ALA A 127 9.57 2.66 -10.65
N ALA A 128 10.46 3.65 -10.49
CA ALA A 128 10.46 4.55 -9.33
C ALA A 128 9.16 5.36 -9.24
N VAL A 129 8.71 5.95 -10.36
CA VAL A 129 7.43 6.68 -10.41
C VAL A 129 6.24 5.75 -10.08
N ALA A 130 6.25 4.52 -10.60
CA ALA A 130 5.22 3.53 -10.28
C ALA A 130 5.22 3.16 -8.79
N LEU A 131 6.39 2.99 -8.17
CA LEU A 131 6.53 2.72 -6.73
C LEU A 131 5.98 3.86 -5.86
N ILE A 132 6.29 5.11 -6.21
CA ILE A 132 5.75 6.30 -5.53
C ILE A 132 4.22 6.31 -5.69
N GLY A 133 3.73 6.17 -6.92
CA GLY A 133 2.30 6.15 -7.21
C GLY A 133 1.56 5.07 -6.42
N PHE A 134 2.11 3.86 -6.38
CA PHE A 134 1.56 2.74 -5.61
C PHE A 134 1.51 3.04 -4.11
N ASN A 135 2.59 3.58 -3.53
CA ASN A 135 2.64 3.92 -2.11
C ASN A 135 1.63 5.02 -1.74
N VAL A 136 1.49 6.06 -2.56
CA VAL A 136 0.53 7.14 -2.29
C VAL A 136 -0.90 6.65 -2.45
N VAL A 137 -1.19 5.80 -3.45
CA VAL A 137 -2.52 5.18 -3.59
C VAL A 137 -2.88 4.39 -2.34
N LEU A 138 -2.00 3.51 -1.86
CA LEU A 138 -2.27 2.70 -0.67
C LEU A 138 -2.43 3.56 0.59
N ASN A 139 -1.56 4.55 0.79
CA ASN A 139 -1.65 5.46 1.94
C ASN A 139 -2.93 6.28 1.93
N ARG A 140 -3.35 6.76 0.76
CA ARG A 140 -4.61 7.51 0.63
C ARG A 140 -5.81 6.64 0.99
N GLU A 141 -5.82 5.40 0.53
CA GLU A 141 -6.94 4.50 0.76
C GLU A 141 -7.04 4.09 2.23
N ALA A 142 -5.90 3.87 2.89
CA ALA A 142 -5.82 3.66 4.34
C ALA A 142 -6.25 4.92 5.11
N ASN A 143 -5.75 6.10 4.74
CA ASN A 143 -6.12 7.37 5.37
C ASN A 143 -7.60 7.69 5.20
N GLY A 144 -8.18 7.41 4.03
CA GLY A 144 -9.60 7.66 3.79
C GLY A 144 -10.50 6.81 4.67
N CYS A 145 -10.07 5.59 4.98
CA CYS A 145 -10.79 4.76 5.92
C CYS A 145 -10.59 5.20 7.39
N TYR A 146 -9.41 5.73 7.75
CA TYR A 146 -9.20 6.38 9.04
C TYR A 146 -10.10 7.62 9.22
N GLU A 147 -10.17 8.47 8.19
CA GLU A 147 -11.06 9.63 8.15
C GLU A 147 -12.53 9.19 8.24
N ALA A 148 -12.90 8.11 7.58
CA ALA A 148 -14.22 7.51 7.72
C ALA A 148 -14.51 7.09 9.16
N ALA A 149 -13.60 6.35 9.80
CA ALA A 149 -13.76 5.92 11.18
C ALA A 149 -13.97 7.12 12.11
N LYS A 150 -13.16 8.18 11.96
CA LYS A 150 -13.32 9.42 12.73
C LYS A 150 -14.65 10.12 12.45
N ALA A 151 -15.08 10.18 11.20
CA ALA A 151 -16.36 10.78 10.82
C ALA A 151 -17.55 10.03 11.43
N TRP A 152 -17.43 8.72 11.61
CA TRP A 152 -18.39 7.85 12.30
C TRP A 152 -18.26 7.86 13.84
N GLY A 153 -17.32 8.63 14.40
CA GLY A 153 -17.17 8.79 15.84
C GLY A 153 -16.17 7.85 16.51
N ALA A 154 -15.35 7.11 15.75
CA ALA A 154 -14.27 6.33 16.35
C ALA A 154 -13.30 7.25 17.10
N ILE A 155 -13.05 6.89 18.37
CA ILE A 155 -12.05 7.56 19.20
C ILE A 155 -10.70 6.90 18.95
N ASP A 156 -9.61 7.68 18.91
CA ASP A 156 -8.26 7.11 18.80
C ASP A 156 -7.97 6.26 20.04
N GLY A 157 -7.88 4.93 19.86
CA GLY A 157 -7.56 3.99 20.94
C GLY A 157 -6.05 3.85 21.16
N LYS A 158 -5.63 2.98 22.10
CA LYS A 158 -4.22 2.56 22.20
C LYS A 158 -3.73 2.03 20.84
N ALA A 159 -2.45 2.26 20.55
CA ALA A 159 -1.78 2.20 19.24
C ALA A 159 -1.85 0.87 18.43
N ASP A 160 -2.69 -0.08 18.84
CA ASP A 160 -2.64 -1.48 18.43
C ASP A 160 -3.84 -1.87 17.55
N LYS A 161 -4.88 -1.02 17.49
CA LYS A 161 -6.12 -1.28 16.72
C LYS A 161 -6.21 -0.39 15.49
N ASP A 162 -6.06 -0.99 14.33
CA ASP A 162 -6.39 -0.35 13.05
C ASP A 162 -7.89 -0.01 13.02
N PRO A 163 -8.24 1.29 12.98
CA PRO A 163 -9.63 1.71 13.04
C PRO A 163 -10.46 1.19 11.87
N CYS A 164 -9.85 0.90 10.73
CA CYS A 164 -10.57 0.39 9.57
C CYS A 164 -11.05 -1.04 9.74
N VAL A 165 -10.14 -1.89 10.18
CA VAL A 165 -10.35 -3.33 10.24
C VAL A 165 -11.04 -3.72 11.55
N ASN A 166 -10.70 -3.03 12.64
CA ASN A 166 -11.15 -3.41 13.97
C ASN A 166 -12.28 -2.52 14.48
N LYS A 167 -12.37 -1.26 14.05
CA LYS A 167 -13.39 -0.32 14.56
C LYS A 167 -14.51 -0.04 13.58
N ILE A 168 -14.48 -0.48 12.33
CA ILE A 168 -15.66 -0.40 11.46
C ILE A 168 -15.98 -1.81 10.97
N TYR A 169 -17.20 -2.24 11.19
CA TYR A 169 -17.72 -3.50 10.67
C TYR A 169 -19.14 -3.33 10.14
N GLY A 170 -19.54 -4.21 9.22
CA GLY A 170 -20.94 -4.32 8.83
C GLY A 170 -21.80 -4.84 9.97
N SER A 171 -23.01 -4.31 10.12
CA SER A 171 -24.02 -4.96 10.95
C SER A 171 -24.31 -6.36 10.41
N PHE A 172 -24.37 -7.33 11.31
CA PHE A 172 -24.72 -8.72 10.98
C PHE A 172 -26.23 -8.95 10.92
N PHE A 173 -27.02 -8.02 11.46
CA PHE A 173 -28.45 -8.24 11.69
C PHE A 173 -29.28 -7.07 11.17
N GLY A 174 -30.13 -7.38 10.19
CA GLY A 174 -31.17 -6.49 9.68
C GLY A 174 -30.65 -5.24 8.96
N ASP A 175 -31.58 -4.56 8.30
CA ASP A 175 -31.43 -3.21 7.73
C ASP A 175 -31.94 -2.13 8.71
N GLY A 176 -32.25 -2.53 9.96
CA GLY A 176 -32.87 -1.68 10.97
C GLY A 176 -34.34 -1.35 10.67
N SER A 177 -34.97 -1.90 9.62
CA SER A 177 -36.37 -1.60 9.35
C SER A 177 -37.28 -2.18 10.45
N GLY A 178 -38.21 -1.37 10.94
CA GLY A 178 -39.15 -1.80 11.97
C GLY A 178 -39.80 -0.65 12.71
N GLU A 179 -40.80 -0.97 13.53
CA GLU A 179 -41.36 -0.03 14.49
C GLU A 179 -40.49 0.06 15.73
N ALA A 180 -40.53 1.23 16.39
CA ALA A 180 -39.93 1.44 17.68
C ALA A 180 -40.98 1.15 18.76
N PHE A 181 -40.63 0.33 19.75
CA PHE A 181 -41.54 -0.09 20.80
C PHE A 181 -41.25 0.61 22.13
N GLU A 182 -40.02 1.09 22.32
CA GLU A 182 -39.59 1.69 23.56
C GLU A 182 -40.04 3.14 23.69
N THR A 183 -40.35 3.53 24.93
CA THR A 183 -40.82 4.88 25.26
C THR A 183 -39.69 5.91 25.34
N LYS A 184 -38.46 5.45 25.59
CA LYS A 184 -37.26 6.27 25.69
C LYS A 184 -36.24 5.81 24.67
N GLN A 185 -36.30 6.39 23.48
CA GLN A 185 -35.38 6.07 22.40
C GLN A 185 -34.09 6.88 22.54
N GLN A 186 -33.02 6.40 21.92
CA GLN A 186 -31.72 7.07 21.91
C GLN A 186 -31.37 7.60 20.52
N PRO A 187 -30.65 8.75 20.45
CA PRO A 187 -30.37 9.40 19.20
C PRO A 187 -29.26 8.72 18.42
N VAL A 188 -29.36 8.76 17.09
CA VAL A 188 -28.28 8.41 16.17
C VAL A 188 -27.61 9.67 15.68
N VAL A 189 -26.27 9.66 15.62
CA VAL A 189 -25.46 10.88 15.45
C VAL A 189 -25.21 11.20 13.99
N ALA A 190 -24.96 10.20 13.15
CA ALA A 190 -24.53 10.40 11.77
C ALA A 190 -25.12 9.38 10.80
N TYR A 191 -25.23 9.79 9.53
CA TYR A 191 -25.56 8.92 8.39
C TYR A 191 -24.72 9.31 7.17
N GLN A 192 -24.66 8.43 6.17
CA GLN A 192 -24.08 8.73 4.87
C GLN A 192 -25.04 8.34 3.75
N LEU A 193 -25.16 9.21 2.73
CA LEU A 193 -25.89 8.89 1.50
C LEU A 193 -25.03 8.07 0.53
N VAL A 194 -25.59 6.99 0.02
CA VAL A 194 -24.99 6.17 -1.04
C VAL A 194 -25.60 6.63 -2.36
N ARG A 195 -25.04 7.67 -2.98
CA ARG A 195 -25.55 8.28 -4.21
C ARG A 195 -25.19 7.46 -5.46
N GLY A 196 -25.53 6.17 -5.47
CA GLY A 196 -25.19 5.23 -6.55
C GLY A 196 -23.69 4.94 -6.70
N LYS A 197 -22.84 5.54 -5.86
CA LYS A 197 -21.41 5.26 -5.79
C LYS A 197 -21.12 4.61 -4.46
N LYS A 198 -20.60 3.38 -4.51
CA LYS A 198 -20.14 2.65 -3.33
C LYS A 198 -18.99 3.42 -2.66
N PRO A 199 -19.08 3.70 -1.34
CA PRO A 199 -17.99 4.35 -0.64
C PRO A 199 -16.71 3.51 -0.67
N THR A 200 -15.62 4.16 -1.04
CA THR A 200 -14.32 3.55 -1.31
C THR A 200 -13.65 2.97 -0.07
N TYR A 201 -13.98 3.49 1.11
CA TYR A 201 -13.44 3.00 2.39
C TYR A 201 -14.01 1.62 2.78
N LEU A 202 -15.17 1.23 2.22
CA LEU A 202 -15.87 -0.01 2.56
C LEU A 202 -15.15 -1.28 2.08
N ARG A 203 -14.16 -1.17 1.19
CA ARG A 203 -13.32 -2.32 0.84
C ARG A 203 -12.35 -2.73 1.96
N TRP A 204 -12.17 -1.87 2.95
CA TRP A 204 -11.19 -2.05 4.03
C TRP A 204 -11.82 -2.53 5.34
N ILE A 205 -13.15 -2.56 5.42
CA ILE A 205 -13.86 -3.00 6.63
C ILE A 205 -14.06 -4.50 6.61
N GLN A 206 -14.08 -5.13 7.78
CA GLN A 206 -14.46 -6.53 7.88
C GLN A 206 -15.98 -6.69 7.68
N ASN A 207 -16.37 -7.76 6.99
CA ASN A 207 -17.77 -8.11 6.75
C ASN A 207 -18.57 -6.97 6.11
N ALA A 208 -18.01 -6.35 5.06
CA ALA A 208 -18.68 -5.28 4.34
C ALA A 208 -20.07 -5.74 3.84
N PRO A 209 -21.16 -5.05 4.24
CA PRO A 209 -22.49 -5.25 3.69
C PRO A 209 -22.50 -5.09 2.17
N LYS A 210 -23.55 -5.63 1.54
CA LYS A 210 -23.82 -5.34 0.14
C LYS A 210 -24.45 -3.95 0.06
N TYR A 211 -23.68 -3.00 -0.46
CA TYR A 211 -24.05 -1.58 -0.52
C TYR A 211 -24.53 -1.11 -1.90
N ASP A 212 -24.42 -1.97 -2.90
CA ASP A 212 -24.72 -1.62 -4.30
C ASP A 212 -26.23 -1.34 -4.50
N GLU A 213 -27.07 -1.77 -3.56
CA GLU A 213 -28.52 -1.56 -3.55
C GLU A 213 -29.01 -0.73 -2.37
N SER A 214 -28.10 -0.16 -1.57
CA SER A 214 -28.44 0.63 -0.39
C SER A 214 -28.46 2.11 -0.75
N ASP A 215 -29.37 2.86 -0.14
CA ASP A 215 -29.47 4.30 -0.30
C ASP A 215 -28.78 5.04 0.86
N LEU A 216 -28.76 4.44 2.05
CA LEU A 216 -28.18 5.02 3.26
C LEU A 216 -27.24 4.05 3.96
N LEU A 217 -26.20 4.61 4.57
CA LEU A 217 -25.42 3.96 5.63
C LEU A 217 -25.67 4.68 6.94
N ILE A 218 -25.87 3.91 8.00
CA ILE A 218 -26.03 4.42 9.34
C ILE A 218 -24.95 3.78 10.21
N GLY A 219 -24.12 4.62 10.83
CA GLY A 219 -23.06 4.19 11.73
C GLY A 219 -23.45 4.38 13.18
N THR A 220 -23.29 3.33 13.97
CA THR A 220 -23.57 3.35 15.42
C THR A 220 -22.33 2.94 16.19
N SER A 221 -21.87 3.81 17.10
CA SER A 221 -20.71 3.59 17.97
C SER A 221 -21.16 3.23 19.39
N MET A 222 -22.06 2.27 19.51
CA MET A 222 -22.66 1.85 20.79
C MET A 222 -22.97 0.35 20.79
N GLU A 223 -22.99 -0.26 21.98
CA GLU A 223 -23.14 -1.72 22.11
C GLU A 223 -24.52 -2.26 21.70
N CYS A 224 -25.56 -1.42 21.71
CA CYS A 224 -26.94 -1.78 21.35
C CYS A 224 -27.27 -1.50 19.87
N ASN A 225 -26.27 -1.58 18.99
CA ASN A 225 -26.43 -1.38 17.55
C ASN A 225 -27.53 -2.24 16.89
N LEU A 226 -27.89 -3.39 17.49
CA LEU A 226 -28.95 -4.29 17.05
C LEU A 226 -30.36 -3.68 17.22
N ASP A 227 -30.51 -2.70 18.11
CA ASP A 227 -31.76 -2.03 18.40
C ASP A 227 -31.98 -0.81 17.48
N LEU A 228 -31.14 -0.63 16.46
CA LEU A 228 -31.32 0.39 15.44
C LEU A 228 -32.67 0.21 14.73
N LYS A 229 -33.50 1.25 14.76
CA LYS A 229 -34.75 1.35 14.01
C LYS A 229 -34.69 2.48 12.99
N VAL A 230 -35.11 2.16 11.79
CA VAL A 230 -35.28 3.08 10.67
C VAL A 230 -36.74 3.03 10.24
N LYS A 231 -37.43 4.14 10.46
CA LYS A 231 -38.83 4.32 10.10
C LYS A 231 -38.93 5.34 8.97
N GLU A 232 -39.45 4.88 7.84
CA GLU A 232 -39.72 5.74 6.68
C GLU A 232 -41.14 6.30 6.77
N GLU A 233 -41.24 7.62 6.89
CA GLU A 233 -42.49 8.38 6.81
C GLU A 233 -42.58 9.08 5.44
N ALA A 234 -43.68 9.80 5.20
CA ALA A 234 -43.92 10.45 3.92
C ALA A 234 -42.96 11.63 3.67
N ASP A 235 -42.63 12.36 4.72
CA ASP A 235 -41.87 13.61 4.74
C ASP A 235 -40.50 13.48 5.41
N ARG A 236 -40.24 12.41 6.16
CA ARG A 236 -38.98 12.19 6.87
C ARG A 236 -38.61 10.72 7.02
N ILE A 237 -37.37 10.49 7.42
CA ILE A 237 -36.84 9.19 7.82
C ILE A 237 -36.36 9.32 9.26
N SER A 238 -37.00 8.62 10.19
CA SER A 238 -36.61 8.61 11.59
C SER A 238 -35.62 7.48 11.84
N VAL A 239 -34.46 7.81 12.38
CA VAL A 239 -33.38 6.88 12.73
C VAL A 239 -33.10 7.01 14.23
N LEU A 240 -33.27 5.91 14.95
CA LEU A 240 -33.15 5.89 16.39
C LEU A 240 -32.70 4.52 16.89
N ILE A 241 -32.33 4.46 18.17
CA ILE A 241 -31.99 3.24 18.88
C ILE A 241 -33.13 2.95 19.85
N ASP A 242 -33.79 1.82 19.68
CA ASP A 242 -35.00 1.41 20.39
C ASP A 242 -34.63 0.69 21.70
N SER A 243 -34.03 1.43 22.62
CA SER A 243 -33.60 0.92 23.92
C SER A 243 -33.85 1.95 25.01
N ASP A 244 -34.58 1.54 26.05
CA ASP A 244 -34.99 2.35 27.21
C ASP A 244 -33.84 2.69 28.17
N SER A 245 -32.75 1.95 28.07
CA SER A 245 -31.55 2.07 28.91
C SER A 245 -30.39 2.66 28.10
N PRO A 246 -29.67 3.67 28.64
CA PRO A 246 -28.56 4.30 27.91
C PRO A 246 -27.54 3.27 27.43
N CYS A 247 -27.29 3.25 26.13
CA CYS A 247 -26.36 2.32 25.54
C CYS A 247 -24.93 2.76 25.81
N PRO A 248 -24.07 1.86 26.31
CA PRO A 248 -22.66 2.17 26.47
C PRO A 248 -22.02 2.54 25.13
N PRO A 249 -21.15 3.57 25.10
CA PRO A 249 -20.37 3.86 23.91
C PRO A 249 -19.42 2.70 23.61
N SER A 250 -19.25 2.41 22.32
CA SER A 250 -18.31 1.41 21.83
C SER A 250 -17.18 2.09 21.07
N ASP A 251 -15.98 1.52 21.18
CA ASP A 251 -14.84 1.89 20.35
C ASP A 251 -15.00 1.45 18.90
N ASP A 252 -15.97 0.56 18.65
CA ASP A 252 -16.27 0.02 17.34
C ASP A 252 -17.59 0.59 16.79
N ILE A 253 -17.64 0.70 15.48
CA ILE A 253 -18.73 1.26 14.67
C ILE A 253 -19.36 0.12 13.89
N SER A 254 -20.66 -0.05 14.08
CA SER A 254 -21.48 -0.90 13.24
C SER A 254 -22.10 -0.08 12.12
N LEU A 255 -21.90 -0.51 10.88
CA LEU A 255 -22.53 0.09 9.70
C LEU A 255 -23.74 -0.73 9.28
N THR A 256 -24.93 -0.16 9.41
CA THR A 256 -26.17 -0.72 8.87
C THR A 256 -26.46 -0.11 7.51
N ALA A 257 -26.63 -0.98 6.52
CA ALA A 257 -26.99 -0.59 5.17
C ALA A 257 -28.52 -0.59 5.04
N VAL A 258 -29.10 0.54 4.62
CA VAL A 258 -30.55 0.69 4.50
C VAL A 258 -30.91 0.94 3.04
N LYS A 259 -31.85 0.15 2.54
CA LYS A 259 -32.52 0.39 1.26
C LYS A 259 -33.84 1.07 1.53
N LEU A 260 -34.03 2.26 0.96
CA LEU A 260 -35.23 3.03 1.17
C LEU A 260 -36.34 2.54 0.25
N LYS A 261 -37.57 2.48 0.78
CA LYS A 261 -38.77 2.14 0.00
C LYS A 261 -39.08 3.19 -1.06
N LYS A 262 -38.71 4.45 -0.81
CA LYS A 262 -38.81 5.58 -1.75
C LYS A 262 -37.46 6.29 -1.85
N PRO A 263 -37.16 7.00 -2.95
CA PRO A 263 -35.98 7.86 -3.01
C PRO A 263 -35.98 8.88 -1.87
N LEU A 264 -34.81 9.27 -1.36
CA LEU A 264 -34.71 10.26 -0.27
C LEU A 264 -35.47 11.55 -0.61
N GLY A 265 -35.24 12.11 -1.80
CA GLY A 265 -35.90 13.33 -2.26
C GLY A 265 -35.64 14.49 -1.29
N ASP A 266 -36.69 15.22 -0.93
CA ASP A 266 -36.65 16.32 0.04
C ASP A 266 -36.89 15.84 1.49
N ARG A 267 -36.93 14.53 1.75
CA ARG A 267 -37.18 13.99 3.09
C ARG A 267 -36.00 14.24 4.01
N GLU A 268 -36.27 14.73 5.20
CA GLU A 268 -35.25 14.92 6.24
C GLU A 268 -34.93 13.61 6.95
N ILE A 269 -33.65 13.41 7.31
CA ILE A 269 -33.25 12.31 8.18
C ILE A 269 -33.12 12.84 9.59
N VAL A 270 -34.00 12.36 10.47
CA VAL A 270 -34.15 12.87 11.83
C VAL A 270 -33.95 11.75 12.86
N THR A 271 -33.73 12.15 14.11
CA THR A 271 -33.64 11.26 15.26
C THR A 271 -34.54 11.76 16.38
N VAL A 272 -34.37 11.23 17.59
CA VAL A 272 -35.20 11.51 18.78
C VAL A 272 -35.52 13.01 18.93
N GLY A 273 -36.82 13.33 18.96
CA GLY A 273 -37.32 14.69 19.05
C GLY A 273 -37.16 15.51 17.76
N ASP A 274 -37.24 14.85 16.60
CA ASP A 274 -37.15 15.46 15.27
C ASP A 274 -35.85 16.23 15.02
N LYS A 275 -34.78 15.84 15.71
CA LYS A 275 -33.47 16.47 15.54
C LYS A 275 -32.80 15.94 14.26
N PRO A 276 -32.19 16.79 13.43
CA PRO A 276 -31.52 16.34 12.23
C PRO A 276 -30.33 15.45 12.57
N VAL A 277 -30.18 14.34 11.84
CA VAL A 277 -28.97 13.50 11.90
C VAL A 277 -27.91 14.12 11.01
N LYS A 278 -26.63 14.02 11.38
CA LYS A 278 -25.54 14.62 10.61
C LYS A 278 -25.22 13.78 9.37
N GLU A 279 -25.37 14.34 8.16
CA GLU A 279 -24.79 13.74 6.96
C GLU A 279 -23.26 13.82 7.03
N ILE A 280 -22.60 12.70 6.77
CA ILE A 280 -21.16 12.65 6.55
C ILE A 280 -20.86 12.15 5.13
N ASN A 281 -19.76 12.66 4.57
CA ASN A 281 -19.21 12.17 3.31
C ASN A 281 -17.75 11.79 3.51
N PRO A 282 -17.47 10.62 4.11
CA PRO A 282 -16.12 10.14 4.39
C PRO A 282 -15.39 9.61 3.16
N ASP A 283 -15.98 9.74 1.96
CA ASP A 283 -15.38 9.23 0.75
C ASP A 283 -14.18 10.11 0.35
N VAL A 284 -13.00 9.51 0.27
CA VAL A 284 -11.83 10.23 -0.24
C VAL A 284 -12.09 10.66 -1.68
N ASP A 285 -11.62 11.86 -2.00
CA ASP A 285 -11.65 12.40 -3.36
C ASP A 285 -11.04 11.40 -4.37
N SER A 286 -11.17 11.66 -5.66
CA SER A 286 -10.38 10.93 -6.66
C SER A 286 -8.96 11.52 -6.82
N TRP A 287 -8.03 10.79 -7.44
CA TRP A 287 -6.70 11.31 -7.80
C TRP A 287 -6.75 12.52 -8.72
N PRO A 288 -7.54 12.51 -9.81
CA PRO A 288 -7.77 13.70 -10.61
C PRO A 288 -8.27 14.89 -9.77
N THR A 289 -9.18 14.64 -8.81
CA THR A 289 -9.71 15.70 -7.93
C THR A 289 -8.62 16.27 -7.01
N VAL A 290 -7.79 15.41 -6.40
CA VAL A 290 -6.69 15.86 -5.54
C VAL A 290 -5.60 16.57 -6.32
N LEU A 291 -5.18 16.04 -7.48
CA LEU A 291 -4.22 16.73 -8.34
C LEU A 291 -4.75 18.08 -8.80
N LYS A 292 -6.04 18.14 -9.18
CA LYS A 292 -6.70 19.39 -9.50
C LYS A 292 -6.62 20.37 -8.33
N LYS A 293 -7.01 19.94 -7.12
CA LYS A 293 -6.93 20.77 -5.90
C LYS A 293 -5.51 21.26 -5.61
N LEU A 294 -4.51 20.40 -5.73
CA LEU A 294 -3.09 20.75 -5.53
C LEU A 294 -2.61 21.77 -6.57
N VAL A 295 -3.00 21.62 -7.84
CA VAL A 295 -2.63 22.55 -8.91
C VAL A 295 -3.39 23.88 -8.79
N THR A 296 -4.63 23.86 -8.29
CA THR A 296 -5.45 25.06 -8.13
C THR A 296 -5.29 25.77 -6.78
N GLY A 297 -4.44 25.25 -5.87
CA GLY A 297 -4.22 25.81 -4.54
C GLY A 297 -5.46 25.77 -3.63
N GLY A 298 -6.26 24.71 -3.76
CA GLY A 298 -7.53 24.54 -3.04
C GLY A 298 -7.40 24.43 -1.53
#